data_AF-A0A090X4H8-F1
#
_entry.id   AF-A0A090X4H8-F1
#
_cell.length_a   1.000
_cell.length_b   1.000
_cell.length_c   1.000
_cell.angle_alpha   90.00
_cell.angle_beta   90.00
_cell.angle_gamma   90.00
#
_symmetry.space_group_name_H-M   'P 1'
#
loop_
_entity.id
_entity.type
_entity.pdbx_description
1 polymer ?
#
loop_
_entity_poly.entity_id
_entity_poly.type
_entity_poly.pdbx_seq_one_letter_code
_entity_poly.pdbx_strand_id
1 'polypeptide(L)'
;MVDDTNQWKSNYINLTNIKIDKTGKFSSDQHTGQFVHYKTENGALYKSLKIDNPWSSWIEDSKFEIGTKSELILKESYSGKHIEASYKKLQPAELHAMHPDDLQIMRNEIYARYGYIFIKNGKMDLYFRNQDWYKPEHKNVNNFLSDLERYNIGLIRSIE
;
A
#
# COMPACT_ATOMS: atom_id res chain seq x y z
N MET A 1 18.79 8.77 -2.35
CA MET A 1 18.71 7.32 -2.14
C MET A 1 17.25 6.96 -2.27
N VAL A 2 16.86 6.26 -3.34
CA VAL A 2 15.49 5.76 -3.45
C VAL A 2 15.42 4.58 -2.51
N ASP A 3 14.86 4.78 -1.31
CA ASP A 3 14.58 3.67 -0.40
C ASP A 3 13.76 2.64 -1.17
N ASP A 4 14.18 1.38 -1.12
CA ASP A 4 13.53 0.26 -1.77
C ASP A 4 12.17 0.02 -1.08
N THR A 5 11.16 0.80 -1.49
CA THR A 5 9.81 0.84 -0.89
C THR A 5 9.11 -0.53 -0.82
N ASN A 6 9.62 -1.53 -1.53
CA ASN A 6 9.13 -2.91 -1.47
C ASN A 6 9.53 -3.63 -0.17
N GLN A 7 10.67 -3.31 0.46
CA GLN A 7 11.11 -3.97 1.70
C GLN A 7 10.21 -3.68 2.91
N TRP A 8 9.49 -2.55 2.92
CA TRP A 8 8.67 -2.17 4.07
C TRP A 8 7.25 -2.76 4.00
N LYS A 9 6.81 -3.19 2.81
CA LYS A 9 5.44 -3.64 2.57
C LYS A 9 5.06 -4.94 3.29
N SER A 10 6.01 -5.84 3.48
CA SER A 10 5.80 -7.09 4.23
C SER A 10 5.76 -6.91 5.75
N ASN A 11 6.20 -5.75 6.26
CA ASN A 11 6.25 -5.45 7.70
C ASN A 11 5.08 -4.60 8.20
N TYR A 12 4.08 -4.30 7.35
CA TYR A 12 2.91 -3.54 7.79
C TYR A 12 2.05 -4.35 8.76
N ILE A 13 1.90 -3.83 9.96
CA ILE A 13 0.91 -4.28 10.95
C ILE A 13 -0.26 -3.30 10.91
N ASN A 14 -1.45 -3.79 10.55
CA ASN A 14 -2.65 -2.97 10.49
C ASN A 14 -3.11 -2.54 11.89
N LEU A 15 -3.58 -1.30 12.00
CA LEU A 15 -4.27 -0.82 13.21
C LEU A 15 -5.61 -1.56 13.37
N THR A 16 -6.01 -1.81 14.61
CA THR A 16 -7.22 -2.57 14.94
C THR A 16 -8.25 -1.70 15.66
N ASN A 17 -9.54 -2.06 15.55
CA ASN A 17 -10.66 -1.33 16.16
C ASN A 17 -10.74 0.16 15.81
N ILE A 18 -10.40 0.49 14.56
CA ILE A 18 -10.40 1.86 14.05
C ILE A 18 -11.80 2.49 14.11
N LYS A 19 -11.89 3.69 14.67
CA LYS A 19 -13.09 4.55 14.69
C LYS A 19 -12.70 5.98 14.33
N ILE A 20 -13.55 6.63 13.54
CA ILE A 20 -13.46 8.08 13.28
C ILE A 20 -14.82 8.68 13.62
N ASP A 21 -14.86 9.67 14.52
CA ASP A 21 -16.10 10.34 14.89
C ASP A 21 -16.41 11.55 13.98
N LYS A 22 -17.61 12.12 14.14
CA LYS A 22 -18.08 13.27 13.36
C LYS A 22 -17.26 14.55 13.58
N THR A 23 -16.43 14.59 14.62
CA THR A 23 -15.54 15.72 14.94
C THR A 23 -14.13 15.53 14.41
N GLY A 24 -13.88 14.41 13.70
CA GLY A 24 -12.58 14.09 13.11
C GLY A 24 -11.59 13.50 14.10
N LYS A 25 -12.03 13.04 15.28
CA LYS A 25 -11.18 12.25 16.19
C LYS A 25 -11.08 10.83 15.69
N PHE A 26 -9.86 10.33 15.62
CA PHE A 26 -9.53 8.95 15.29
C PHE A 26 -9.11 8.20 16.55
N SER A 27 -9.52 6.94 16.67
CA SER A 27 -8.99 6.00 17.67
C SER A 27 -8.82 4.60 17.08
N SER A 28 -7.81 3.88 17.58
CA SER A 28 -7.56 2.46 17.39
C SER A 28 -7.04 1.85 18.71
N ASP A 29 -6.79 0.54 18.73
CA ASP A 29 -6.14 -0.09 19.90
C ASP A 29 -4.70 0.42 20.12
N GLN A 30 -4.05 0.91 19.06
CA GLN A 30 -2.65 1.34 19.09
C GLN A 30 -2.48 2.87 19.19
N HIS A 31 -3.34 3.65 18.53
CA HIS A 31 -3.15 5.10 18.42
C HIS A 31 -4.46 5.88 18.52
N THR A 32 -4.34 7.12 18.98
CA THR A 32 -5.41 8.12 19.04
C THR A 32 -4.93 9.41 18.38
N GLY A 33 -5.87 10.18 17.83
CA GLY A 33 -5.53 11.40 17.14
C GLY A 33 -6.71 12.20 16.62
N GLN A 34 -6.42 13.23 15.85
CA GLN A 34 -7.44 14.12 15.29
C GLN A 34 -6.99 14.76 13.98
N PHE A 35 -7.92 14.88 13.03
CA PHE A 35 -7.72 15.74 11.86
C PHE A 35 -7.77 17.21 12.27
N VAL A 36 -6.71 17.95 11.97
CA VAL A 36 -6.55 19.35 12.38
C VAL A 36 -6.03 20.22 11.23
N HIS A 37 -6.21 21.53 11.36
CA HIS A 37 -5.41 22.50 10.61
C HIS A 37 -4.25 22.92 11.51
N TYR A 38 -3.04 22.48 11.20
CA TYR A 38 -1.85 22.91 11.92
C TYR A 38 -1.44 24.32 11.44
N LYS A 39 -1.36 25.26 12.38
CA LYS A 39 -0.90 26.62 12.13
C LYS A 39 0.57 26.75 12.55
N THR A 40 1.44 27.04 11.61
CA THR A 40 2.85 27.37 11.88
C THR A 40 2.99 28.75 12.52
N GLU A 41 4.17 29.03 13.08
CA GLU A 41 4.48 30.34 13.69
C GLU A 41 4.32 31.51 12.69
N ASN A 42 4.65 31.29 11.41
CA ASN A 42 4.46 32.27 10.35
C ASN A 42 3.01 32.38 9.83
N GLY A 43 2.07 31.60 10.39
CA GLY A 43 0.64 31.67 10.11
C GLY A 43 0.13 30.80 8.97
N ALA A 44 1.00 30.03 8.29
CA ALA A 44 0.56 29.07 7.29
C ALA A 44 -0.28 27.94 7.91
N LEU A 45 -1.30 27.48 7.19
CA LEU A 45 -2.21 26.43 7.62
C LEU A 45 -2.04 25.17 6.78
N TYR A 46 -1.80 24.04 7.44
CA TYR A 46 -1.65 22.73 6.81
C TYR A 46 -2.76 21.79 7.28
N LYS A 47 -3.37 21.07 6.34
CA LYS A 47 -4.26 19.95 6.67
C LYS A 47 -3.40 18.81 7.20
N SER A 48 -3.65 18.38 8.42
CA SER A 48 -2.78 17.44 9.11
C SER A 48 -3.55 16.40 9.93
N LEU A 49 -2.88 15.30 10.24
CA LEU A 49 -3.28 14.33 11.23
C LEU A 49 -2.40 14.51 12.47
N LYS A 50 -3.01 14.90 13.58
CA LYS A 50 -2.34 14.90 14.89
C LYS A 50 -2.44 13.52 15.51
N ILE A 51 -1.32 12.96 15.95
CA ILE A 51 -1.26 11.69 16.69
C ILE A 51 -0.92 12.02 18.15
N ASP A 52 -1.84 11.73 19.06
CA ASP A 52 -1.73 12.09 20.48
C ASP A 52 -0.76 11.19 21.25
N ASN A 53 -0.63 9.93 20.84
CA ASN A 53 0.40 8.99 21.29
C ASN A 53 1.28 8.61 20.09
N PRO A 54 2.37 9.35 19.85
CA PRO A 54 3.18 9.29 18.64
C PRO A 54 3.61 7.86 18.30
N TRP A 55 3.62 7.53 17.00
CA TRP A 55 4.17 6.27 16.51
C TRP A 55 5.70 6.35 16.30
N SER A 56 6.26 7.56 16.31
CA SER A 56 7.71 7.79 16.17
C SER A 56 8.41 7.57 17.50
N SER A 57 9.30 6.57 17.55
CA SER A 57 10.00 6.13 18.78
C SER A 57 10.88 7.19 19.44
N TRP A 58 11.28 8.24 18.71
CA TRP A 58 12.08 9.35 19.23
C TRP A 58 11.23 10.51 19.78
N ILE A 59 9.90 10.41 19.73
CA ILE A 59 9.00 11.39 20.32
C ILE A 59 8.48 10.82 21.65
N GLU A 60 8.62 11.58 22.73
CA GLU A 60 8.09 11.19 24.04
C GLU A 60 6.57 11.01 23.99
N ASP A 61 6.04 9.96 24.64
CA ASP A 61 4.60 9.61 24.68
C ASP A 61 3.69 10.75 25.19
N SER A 62 4.24 11.71 25.93
CA SER A 62 3.52 12.88 26.44
C SER A 62 3.34 14.00 25.40
N LYS A 63 4.01 13.89 24.25
CA LYS A 63 3.97 14.85 23.14
C LYS A 63 3.08 14.30 22.02
N PHE A 64 2.77 15.15 21.04
CA PHE A 64 2.03 14.73 19.85
C PHE A 64 2.90 14.87 18.59
N GLU A 65 2.57 14.10 17.57
CA GLU A 65 3.16 14.19 16.23
C GLU A 65 2.15 14.81 15.24
N ILE A 66 2.64 15.57 14.27
CA ILE A 66 1.83 16.13 13.18
C ILE A 66 2.26 15.50 11.86
N GLY A 67 1.45 14.57 11.36
CA GLY A 67 1.56 14.05 10.01
C GLY A 67 0.95 15.02 9.01
N THR A 68 1.71 15.46 8.02
CA THR A 68 1.20 16.21 6.87
C THR A 68 1.16 15.31 5.64
N LYS A 69 0.25 15.60 4.71
CA LYS A 69 0.26 14.92 3.41
C LYS A 69 1.55 15.31 2.67
N SER A 70 2.48 14.38 2.51
CA SER A 70 3.52 14.49 1.49
C SER A 70 2.89 14.28 0.11
N GLU A 71 3.45 14.91 -0.92
CA GLU A 71 3.12 14.56 -2.31
C GLU A 71 3.66 13.16 -2.60
N LEU A 72 2.91 12.14 -2.18
CA LEU A 72 3.30 10.77 -2.43
C LEU A 72 3.02 10.46 -3.89
N ILE A 73 4.08 10.36 -4.69
CA ILE A 73 3.98 9.92 -6.08
C ILE A 73 3.82 8.41 -6.05
N LEU A 74 2.58 7.93 -5.86
CA LEU A 74 2.26 6.50 -5.71
C LEU A 74 2.85 5.65 -6.84
N LYS A 75 2.90 6.17 -8.07
CA LYS A 75 3.50 5.46 -9.21
C LYS A 75 4.99 5.12 -9.02
N GLU A 76 5.72 5.87 -8.19
CA GLU A 76 7.13 5.62 -7.88
C GLU A 76 7.29 4.64 -6.71
N SER A 77 6.21 4.34 -5.98
CA SER A 77 6.19 3.43 -4.84
C SER A 77 5.89 1.98 -5.21
N TYR A 78 5.65 1.67 -6.50
CA TYR A 78 5.37 0.32 -6.95
C TYR A 78 6.30 -0.04 -8.11
N SER A 79 6.83 -1.25 -8.07
CA SER A 79 7.62 -1.81 -9.16
C SER A 79 6.76 -2.72 -10.05
N GLY A 80 7.18 -2.88 -11.31
CA GLY A 80 6.55 -3.73 -12.30
C GLY A 80 5.90 -2.96 -13.45
N LYS A 81 5.26 -3.70 -14.36
CA LYS A 81 4.63 -3.17 -15.58
C LYS A 81 3.23 -2.63 -15.29
N HIS A 82 2.52 -3.23 -14.34
CA HIS A 82 1.10 -2.96 -14.04
C HIS A 82 0.92 -2.42 -12.62
N ILE A 83 1.61 -1.32 -12.34
CA ILE A 83 1.62 -0.66 -11.03
C ILE A 83 0.24 -0.14 -10.64
N GLU A 84 -0.57 0.26 -11.62
CA GLU A 84 -1.94 0.77 -11.44
C GLU A 84 -2.82 -0.21 -10.66
N ALA A 85 -2.55 -1.51 -10.77
CA ALA A 85 -3.34 -2.53 -10.10
C ALA A 85 -3.23 -2.49 -8.55
N SER A 86 -2.25 -1.75 -8.01
CA SER A 86 -2.08 -1.56 -6.56
C SER A 86 -2.50 -0.18 -6.02
N TYR A 87 -2.81 0.80 -6.87
CA TYR A 87 -3.20 2.16 -6.39
C TYR A 87 -4.41 2.77 -7.12
N LYS A 88 -4.93 2.13 -8.16
CA LYS A 88 -6.12 2.55 -8.91
C LYS A 88 -7.16 1.43 -8.91
N LYS A 89 -8.43 1.80 -8.75
CA LYS A 89 -9.56 0.86 -8.92
C LYS A 89 -9.80 0.60 -10.40
N LEU A 90 -9.49 -0.60 -10.86
CA LEU A 90 -9.61 -0.99 -12.26
C LEU A 90 -11.06 -1.10 -12.69
N GLN A 91 -11.33 -0.80 -13.96
CA GLN A 91 -12.64 -0.93 -14.58
C GLN A 91 -12.67 -2.11 -15.56
N PRO A 92 -13.78 -2.86 -15.66
CA PRO A 92 -13.88 -4.01 -16.57
C PRO A 92 -13.53 -3.66 -18.03
N ALA A 93 -13.97 -2.49 -18.51
CA ALA A 93 -13.71 -2.04 -19.88
C ALA A 93 -12.21 -1.87 -20.18
N GLU A 94 -11.40 -1.48 -19.19
CA GLU A 94 -9.95 -1.35 -19.35
C GLU A 94 -9.28 -2.72 -19.52
N LEU A 95 -9.81 -3.74 -18.83
CA LEU A 95 -9.25 -5.09 -18.82
C LEU A 95 -9.67 -5.93 -20.03
N HIS A 96 -10.90 -5.76 -20.53
CA HIS A 96 -11.38 -6.46 -21.73
C HIS A 96 -10.59 -6.13 -23.00
N ALA A 97 -9.89 -4.98 -23.02
CA ALA A 97 -9.02 -4.60 -24.13
C ALA A 97 -7.60 -5.20 -24.02
N MET A 98 -7.26 -5.87 -22.92
CA MET A 98 -5.92 -6.41 -22.67
C MET A 98 -5.78 -7.87 -23.12
N HIS A 99 -4.55 -8.27 -23.46
CA HIS A 99 -4.26 -9.65 -23.77
C HIS A 99 -4.34 -10.54 -22.51
N PRO A 100 -4.85 -11.78 -22.58
CA PRO A 100 -4.95 -12.66 -21.41
C PRO A 100 -3.63 -12.88 -20.66
N ASP A 101 -2.51 -12.92 -21.38
CA ASP A 101 -1.18 -13.01 -20.76
C ASP A 101 -0.83 -11.78 -19.90
N ASP A 102 -1.21 -10.58 -20.34
CA ASP A 102 -1.00 -9.35 -19.56
C ASP A 102 -1.90 -9.33 -18.32
N LEU A 103 -3.13 -9.83 -18.41
CA LEU A 103 -4.01 -9.98 -17.25
C LEU A 103 -3.41 -10.93 -16.21
N GLN A 104 -2.87 -12.07 -16.66
CA GLN A 104 -2.19 -13.01 -15.78
C GLN A 104 -0.96 -12.38 -15.13
N ILE A 105 -0.12 -11.65 -15.88
CA ILE A 105 1.04 -10.95 -15.33
C ILE A 105 0.59 -9.87 -14.34
N MET A 106 -0.37 -9.02 -14.69
CA MET A 106 -0.90 -7.95 -13.84
C MET A 106 -1.38 -8.48 -12.50
N ARG A 107 -2.17 -9.55 -12.48
CA ARG A 107 -2.63 -10.17 -11.24
C ARG A 107 -1.45 -10.71 -10.42
N ASN A 108 -0.54 -11.44 -11.04
CA ASN A 108 0.59 -12.05 -10.32
C ASN A 108 1.63 -11.01 -9.87
N GLU A 109 1.71 -9.85 -10.53
CA GLU A 109 2.59 -8.74 -10.14
C GLU A 109 2.20 -8.18 -8.77
N ILE A 110 0.90 -8.11 -8.46
CA ILE A 110 0.42 -7.74 -7.12
C ILE A 110 1.01 -8.69 -6.07
N TYR A 111 0.91 -10.01 -6.29
CA TYR A 111 1.48 -11.00 -5.38
C TYR A 111 3.02 -10.92 -5.30
N ALA A 112 3.68 -10.70 -6.44
CA ALA A 112 5.12 -10.61 -6.54
C ALA A 112 5.69 -9.41 -5.77
N ARG A 113 4.98 -8.27 -5.75
CA ARG A 113 5.37 -7.08 -4.96
C ARG A 113 5.43 -7.33 -3.46
N TYR A 114 4.72 -8.34 -2.97
CA TYR A 114 4.74 -8.80 -1.59
C TYR A 114 5.62 -10.05 -1.39
N GLY A 115 6.48 -10.38 -2.37
CA GLY A 115 7.42 -11.49 -2.27
C GLY A 115 6.78 -12.88 -2.32
N TYR A 116 5.63 -13.05 -2.98
CA TYR A 116 5.01 -14.37 -3.14
C TYR A 116 5.92 -15.36 -3.89
N ILE A 117 6.15 -16.55 -3.33
CA ILE A 117 6.96 -17.60 -3.94
C ILE A 117 6.13 -18.36 -4.98
N PHE A 118 6.36 -18.08 -6.26
CA PHE A 118 5.76 -18.83 -7.37
C PHE A 118 6.30 -20.27 -7.49
N ILE A 119 5.53 -21.13 -8.16
CA ILE A 119 5.92 -22.52 -8.44
C ILE A 119 7.21 -22.52 -9.26
N LYS A 120 8.25 -23.17 -8.73
CA LYS A 120 9.57 -23.29 -9.37
C LYS A 120 9.46 -23.79 -10.81
N ASN A 121 10.09 -23.08 -11.73
CA ASN A 121 10.10 -23.31 -13.19
C ASN A 121 8.74 -23.12 -13.88
N GLY A 122 7.72 -22.62 -13.17
CA GLY A 122 6.46 -22.20 -13.77
C GLY A 122 6.58 -20.87 -14.51
N LYS A 123 5.56 -20.54 -15.34
CA LYS A 123 5.55 -19.32 -16.16
C LYS A 123 5.79 -18.04 -15.34
N MET A 124 5.09 -17.88 -14.21
CA MET A 124 5.22 -16.69 -13.36
C MET A 124 6.56 -16.64 -12.64
N ASP A 125 7.06 -17.79 -12.19
CA ASP A 125 8.38 -17.88 -11.56
C ASP A 125 9.50 -17.50 -12.53
N LEU A 126 9.47 -18.01 -13.77
CA LEU A 126 10.40 -17.63 -14.83
C LEU A 126 10.29 -16.15 -15.19
N TYR A 127 9.07 -15.60 -15.21
CA TYR A 127 8.85 -14.18 -15.50
C TYR A 127 9.41 -13.27 -14.40
N PHE A 128 9.03 -13.50 -13.14
CA PHE A 128 9.36 -12.61 -12.03
C PHE A 128 10.80 -12.75 -11.56
N ARG A 129 11.46 -13.91 -11.69
CA ARG A 129 12.90 -14.02 -11.39
C ARG A 129 13.79 -13.16 -12.29
N ASN A 130 13.29 -12.75 -13.45
CA ASN A 130 13.97 -11.83 -14.35
C ASN A 130 13.68 -10.35 -14.03
N GLN A 131 12.96 -10.06 -12.93
CA GLN A 131 12.65 -8.71 -12.48
C GLN A 131 13.55 -8.34 -11.30
N ASP A 132 14.37 -7.29 -11.45
CA ASP A 132 15.34 -6.88 -10.43
C ASP A 132 14.72 -6.55 -9.05
N TRP A 133 13.45 -6.13 -9.05
CA TRP A 133 12.71 -5.75 -7.85
C TRP A 133 12.05 -6.95 -7.13
N TYR A 134 11.95 -8.12 -7.77
CA TYR A 134 11.24 -9.27 -7.19
C TYR A 134 12.14 -10.08 -6.26
N LYS A 135 11.68 -10.25 -5.01
CA LYS A 135 12.37 -11.01 -3.96
C LYS A 135 11.40 -12.06 -3.39
N PRO A 136 11.58 -13.36 -3.69
CA PRO A 136 10.69 -14.42 -3.18
C PRO A 136 10.92 -14.69 -1.69
N GLU A 137 9.92 -14.41 -0.85
CA GLU A 137 10.04 -14.45 0.63
C GLU A 137 8.91 -15.26 1.30
N HIS A 138 7.70 -15.23 0.76
CA HIS A 138 6.49 -15.72 1.44
C HIS A 138 5.71 -16.76 0.62
N LYS A 139 5.27 -17.83 1.28
CA LYS A 139 4.35 -18.83 0.67
C LYS A 139 2.91 -18.33 0.56
N ASN A 140 2.55 -17.30 1.33
CA ASN A 140 1.23 -16.69 1.34
C ASN A 140 1.38 -15.20 1.69
N VAL A 141 0.78 -14.34 0.88
CA VAL A 141 0.83 -12.87 1.02
C VAL A 141 -0.55 -12.25 1.21
N ASN A 142 -1.61 -13.06 1.37
CA ASN A 142 -3.00 -12.59 1.42
C ASN A 142 -3.23 -11.53 2.51
N ASN A 143 -2.51 -11.62 3.62
CA ASN A 143 -2.61 -10.68 4.74
C ASN A 143 -1.98 -9.30 4.42
N PHE A 144 -1.11 -9.23 3.42
CA PHE A 144 -0.46 -7.98 2.99
C PHE A 144 -1.27 -7.21 1.94
N LEU A 145 -2.17 -7.91 1.24
CA LEU A 145 -2.99 -7.30 0.20
C LEU A 145 -3.93 -6.25 0.82
N SER A 146 -4.04 -5.10 0.15
CA SER A 146 -5.08 -4.12 0.44
C SER A 146 -6.45 -4.58 -0.09
N ASP A 147 -7.54 -3.96 0.37
CA ASP A 147 -8.88 -4.26 -0.14
C ASP A 147 -9.04 -3.84 -1.61
N LEU A 148 -8.33 -2.80 -2.03
CA LEU A 148 -8.24 -2.38 -3.43
C LEU A 148 -7.60 -3.48 -4.29
N GLU A 149 -6.47 -4.03 -3.85
CA GLU A 149 -5.79 -5.11 -4.56
C GLU A 149 -6.61 -6.38 -4.57
N ARG A 150 -7.26 -6.75 -3.46
CA ARG A 150 -8.20 -7.88 -3.42
C ARG A 150 -9.33 -7.72 -4.45
N TYR A 151 -9.91 -6.52 -4.53
CA TYR A 151 -10.91 -6.19 -5.54
C TYR A 151 -10.35 -6.34 -6.96
N ASN A 152 -9.20 -5.74 -7.24
CA ASN A 152 -8.58 -5.78 -8.57
C ASN A 152 -8.20 -7.20 -8.99
N ILE A 153 -7.61 -8.00 -8.08
CA ILE A 153 -7.31 -9.43 -8.30
C ILE A 153 -8.57 -10.19 -8.68
N GLY A 154 -9.67 -9.97 -7.93
CA GLY A 154 -10.96 -10.61 -8.19
C GLY A 154 -11.51 -10.26 -9.57
N LEU A 155 -11.45 -8.98 -9.95
CA LEU A 155 -11.90 -8.49 -11.25
C LEU A 155 -11.04 -9.03 -12.41
N ILE A 156 -9.72 -9.00 -12.28
CA ILE A 156 -8.81 -9.54 -13.31
C ILE A 156 -9.07 -11.04 -13.49
N ARG A 157 -9.23 -11.78 -12.39
CA ARG A 157 -9.51 -13.22 -12.42
C ARG A 157 -10.86 -13.56 -13.05
N SER A 158 -11.84 -12.66 -13.04
CA SER A 158 -13.12 -12.91 -13.71
C SER A 158 -13.09 -12.62 -15.22
N ILE A 159 -11.99 -12.08 -15.73
CA ILE A 159 -11.83 -11.70 -17.15
C ILE A 159 -10.76 -12.56 -17.85
N GLU A 160 -9.72 -13.00 -17.14
CA GLU A 160 -8.68 -13.92 -17.67
C GLU A 160 -9.23 -15.30 -18.09
#